data_AF-A0A7R9ISG5-F1
#
_entry.id   AF-A0A7R9ISG5-F1
#
_cell.length_a   1.000
_cell.length_b   1.000
_cell.length_c   1.000
_cell.angle_alpha   90.00
_cell.angle_beta   90.00
_cell.angle_gamma   90.00
#
_symmetry.space_group_name_H-M   'P 1'
#
loop_
_entity.id
_entity.type
_entity.pdbx_description
1 polymer ?
#
loop_
_entity_poly.entity_id
_entity_poly.type
_entity_poly.pdbx_seq_one_letter_code
_entity_poly.pdbx_strand_id
1 'polypeptide(L)'
;MASIFSDSKTFVDMKLKSLPNITLESFNQFMDTTSRNPTRDQVIEFVNKTFDPAGSEFENWEPNDWTENAEFFNHVRDVELKEWAKKLNALWKFLGRKIKDDVKNNPDLYSIIYVPNPVIVPGGRFREFYYWDSYWIVRGLLLSEMTETVKGMLQNFLSIVDEYGFIPNGGRIYYSMRSQPPLLIPMIQSYLEKSNDTQFIKDNIHIMEKEFNYWLTNHTVMVKKGDRMFRLVRYFDLSSGPRPESYREDFQSAKIFRTEGEKEAYYSELKAAAESGWDFSSRWFILNATNKGVSDGRHDSEQLLNQLMYKRIKWSTVNWLTQEANVMMDPVKSGLSDRHQSA
;
A
#
# COMPACT_ATOMS: atom_id res chain seq x y z
N MET A 1 5.51 -10.96 -19.88
CA MET A 1 4.68 -11.57 -20.95
C MET A 1 4.90 -13.07 -21.17
N ALA A 2 6.10 -13.61 -20.95
CA ALA A 2 6.38 -15.06 -21.08
C ALA A 2 5.64 -15.97 -20.07
N SER A 3 4.93 -15.40 -19.10
CA SER A 3 4.13 -16.13 -18.09
C SER A 3 4.90 -17.28 -17.42
N ILE A 4 6.16 -17.02 -17.04
CA ILE A 4 6.98 -17.98 -16.32
C ILE A 4 6.47 -18.20 -14.88
N PHE A 5 5.80 -17.19 -14.30
CA PHE A 5 5.07 -17.27 -13.03
C PHE A 5 3.57 -17.08 -13.26
N SER A 6 2.77 -17.73 -12.41
CA SER A 6 1.31 -17.56 -12.38
C SER A 6 0.89 -16.17 -11.91
N ASP A 7 1.58 -15.62 -10.91
CA ASP A 7 1.38 -14.27 -10.38
C ASP A 7 2.44 -13.30 -10.91
N SER A 8 2.00 -12.22 -11.57
CA SER A 8 2.87 -11.16 -12.10
C SER A 8 3.74 -10.50 -11.00
N LYS A 9 3.23 -10.43 -9.76
CA LYS A 9 3.97 -9.84 -8.62
C LYS A 9 5.22 -10.63 -8.25
N THR A 10 5.26 -11.94 -8.52
CA THR A 10 6.40 -12.79 -8.14
C THR A 10 7.70 -12.29 -8.73
N PHE A 11 7.72 -11.89 -10.01
CA PHE A 11 8.95 -11.44 -10.67
C PHE A 11 9.42 -10.08 -10.17
N VAL A 12 8.50 -9.12 -9.98
CA VAL A 12 8.86 -7.76 -9.52
C VAL A 12 9.27 -7.71 -8.05
N ASP A 13 9.01 -8.77 -7.28
CA ASP A 13 9.47 -8.92 -5.90
C ASP A 13 10.87 -9.57 -5.77
N MET A 14 11.42 -10.09 -6.88
CA MET A 14 12.73 -10.75 -6.87
C MET A 14 13.86 -9.73 -6.70
N LYS A 15 14.94 -10.16 -6.03
CA LYS A 15 16.17 -9.39 -5.89
C LYS A 15 17.07 -9.64 -7.11
N LEU A 16 17.72 -8.59 -7.61
CA LEU A 16 18.79 -8.71 -8.61
C LEU A 16 20.08 -9.25 -7.98
N LYS A 17 20.75 -10.22 -8.63
CA LYS A 17 22.07 -10.71 -8.18
C LYS A 17 23.23 -9.77 -8.52
N SER A 18 23.02 -8.89 -9.50
CA SER A 18 23.99 -7.91 -10.00
C SER A 18 23.31 -6.56 -10.21
N LEU A 19 24.10 -5.48 -10.28
CA LEU A 19 23.57 -4.13 -10.50
C LEU A 19 22.64 -4.05 -11.74
N PRO A 20 21.65 -3.14 -11.75
CA PRO A 20 20.67 -3.05 -12.83
C PRO A 20 21.28 -2.93 -14.23
N ASN A 21 22.37 -2.16 -14.39
CA ASN A 21 23.07 -2.00 -15.67
C ASN A 21 23.69 -3.32 -16.16
N ILE A 22 24.37 -4.06 -15.27
CA ILE A 22 24.98 -5.36 -15.59
C ILE A 22 23.89 -6.39 -15.94
N THR A 23 22.78 -6.38 -15.21
CA THR A 23 21.65 -7.27 -15.50
C THR A 23 21.00 -6.93 -16.83
N LEU A 24 20.86 -5.65 -17.16
CA LEU A 24 20.32 -5.18 -18.45
C LEU A 24 21.25 -5.55 -19.62
N GLU A 25 22.56 -5.39 -19.47
CA GLU A 25 23.55 -5.84 -20.45
C GLU A 25 23.46 -7.35 -20.67
N SER A 26 23.37 -8.13 -19.59
CA SER A 26 23.18 -9.58 -19.64
C SER A 26 21.87 -9.97 -20.34
N PHE A 27 20.80 -9.20 -20.12
CA PHE A 27 19.52 -9.39 -20.81
C PHE A 27 19.61 -9.09 -22.30
N ASN A 28 20.29 -8.00 -22.70
CA ASN A 28 20.50 -7.67 -24.11
C ASN A 28 21.29 -8.77 -24.83
N GLN A 29 22.38 -9.25 -24.23
CA GLN A 29 23.15 -10.38 -24.77
C GLN A 29 22.30 -11.66 -24.89
N PHE A 30 21.50 -11.97 -23.87
CA PHE A 30 20.55 -13.09 -23.89
C PHE A 30 19.53 -12.95 -25.04
N MET A 31 18.99 -11.76 -25.27
CA MET A 31 18.08 -11.50 -26.37
C MET A 31 18.78 -11.63 -27.73
N ASP A 32 20.01 -11.14 -27.88
CA ASP A 32 20.75 -11.26 -29.15
C ASP A 32 21.07 -12.72 -29.50
N THR A 33 21.54 -13.50 -28.51
CA THR A 33 21.84 -14.94 -28.69
C THR A 33 20.60 -15.78 -29.02
N THR A 34 19.41 -15.31 -28.66
CA THR A 34 18.13 -15.98 -28.96
C THR A 34 17.41 -15.37 -30.16
N SER A 35 18.08 -14.52 -30.96
CA SER A 35 17.47 -13.79 -32.08
C SER A 35 16.20 -13.03 -31.68
N ARG A 36 16.20 -12.51 -30.46
CA ARG A 36 15.11 -11.79 -29.79
C ARG A 36 13.81 -12.59 -29.65
N ASN A 37 13.88 -13.92 -29.72
CA ASN A 37 12.73 -14.81 -29.59
C ASN A 37 13.05 -16.03 -28.70
N PRO A 38 13.40 -15.83 -27.41
CA PRO A 38 13.73 -16.91 -26.50
C PRO A 38 12.53 -17.81 -26.23
N THR A 39 12.79 -19.11 -26.04
CA THR A 39 11.78 -20.04 -25.54
C THR A 39 11.46 -19.77 -24.06
N ARG A 40 10.33 -20.27 -23.58
CA ARG A 40 9.94 -20.13 -22.17
C ARG A 40 11.01 -20.69 -21.22
N ASP A 41 11.63 -21.82 -21.56
CA ASP A 41 12.65 -22.46 -20.71
C ASP A 41 13.95 -21.63 -20.68
N GLN A 42 14.33 -21.03 -21.80
CA GLN A 42 15.47 -20.10 -21.86
C GLN A 42 15.22 -18.86 -20.97
N VAL A 43 13.99 -18.32 -20.95
CA VAL A 43 13.64 -17.21 -20.05
C VAL A 43 13.71 -17.65 -18.58
N ILE A 44 13.25 -18.85 -18.25
CA ILE A 44 13.34 -19.39 -16.88
C ILE A 44 14.81 -19.52 -16.45
N GLU A 45 15.67 -20.08 -17.32
CA GLU A 45 17.09 -20.21 -17.03
C GLU A 45 17.75 -18.85 -16.81
N PHE A 46 17.45 -17.87 -17.67
CA PHE A 46 17.95 -16.51 -17.52
C PHE A 46 17.54 -15.88 -16.19
N VAL A 47 16.25 -15.98 -15.82
CA VAL A 47 15.73 -15.42 -14.56
C VAL A 47 16.36 -16.10 -13.36
N ASN A 48 16.46 -17.43 -13.34
CA ASN A 48 17.11 -18.17 -12.25
C ASN A 48 18.60 -17.81 -12.12
N LYS A 49 19.27 -17.50 -13.23
CA LYS A 49 20.68 -17.08 -13.24
C LYS A 49 20.87 -15.67 -12.68
N THR A 50 19.93 -14.74 -12.92
CA THR A 50 20.12 -13.30 -12.67
C THR A 50 19.37 -12.75 -11.45
N PHE A 51 18.38 -13.48 -10.93
CA PHE A 51 17.57 -13.04 -9.79
C PHE A 51 17.60 -14.07 -8.65
N ASP A 52 17.58 -13.58 -7.42
CA ASP A 52 17.29 -14.39 -6.23
C ASP A 52 15.77 -14.50 -6.03
N PRO A 53 15.27 -15.59 -5.41
CA PRO A 53 13.84 -15.75 -5.16
C PRO A 53 13.23 -14.58 -4.37
N ALA A 54 11.96 -14.26 -4.64
CA ALA A 54 11.22 -13.30 -3.85
C ALA A 54 11.25 -13.68 -2.36
N GLY A 55 11.39 -12.69 -1.47
CA GLY A 55 11.53 -12.90 -0.03
C GLY A 55 12.98 -12.97 0.47
N SER A 56 13.97 -12.93 -0.43
CA SER A 56 15.39 -12.86 -0.10
C SER A 56 15.77 -11.60 0.69
N GLU A 57 14.93 -10.57 0.66
CA GLU A 57 15.06 -9.29 1.36
C GLU A 57 14.83 -9.35 2.88
N PHE A 58 14.26 -10.43 3.41
CA PHE A 58 13.92 -10.54 4.84
C PHE A 58 14.87 -11.42 5.63
N GLU A 59 15.00 -11.09 6.91
CA GLU A 59 15.61 -11.95 7.93
C GLU A 59 14.58 -12.35 8.99
N ASN A 60 14.90 -13.42 9.72
CA ASN A 60 14.05 -13.91 10.80
C ASN A 60 13.98 -12.85 11.90
N TRP A 61 12.76 -12.61 12.38
CA TRP A 61 12.51 -11.71 13.49
C TRP A 61 11.35 -12.25 14.32
N GLU A 62 11.47 -12.08 15.62
CA GLU A 62 10.43 -12.37 16.59
C GLU A 62 10.17 -11.10 17.40
N PRO A 63 8.90 -10.67 17.53
CA PRO A 63 8.55 -9.49 18.31
C PRO A 63 8.86 -9.68 19.79
N ASN A 64 9.68 -8.76 20.34
CA ASN A 64 10.13 -8.82 21.74
C ASN A 64 9.01 -8.53 22.75
N ASP A 65 7.98 -7.79 22.34
CA ASP A 65 6.84 -7.38 23.15
C ASP A 65 5.61 -8.28 22.95
N TRP A 66 5.75 -9.37 22.20
CA TRP A 66 4.69 -10.36 22.06
C TRP A 66 4.53 -11.18 23.33
N THR A 67 3.28 -11.38 23.75
CA THR A 67 2.91 -12.23 24.87
C THR A 67 1.93 -13.30 24.44
N GLU A 68 2.11 -14.53 24.94
CA GLU A 68 1.17 -15.63 24.71
C GLU A 68 -0.18 -15.39 25.41
N ASN A 69 -0.17 -14.67 26.53
CA ASN A 69 -1.32 -14.48 27.41
C ASN A 69 -1.65 -13.00 27.58
N ALA A 70 -2.02 -12.34 26.48
CA ALA A 70 -2.48 -10.96 26.51
C ALA A 70 -3.70 -10.76 27.43
N GLU A 71 -3.75 -9.63 28.14
CA GLU A 71 -4.76 -9.38 29.18
C GLU A 71 -6.20 -9.54 28.66
N PHE A 72 -6.46 -9.14 27.41
CA PHE A 72 -7.81 -9.18 26.83
C PHE A 72 -8.39 -10.60 26.76
N PHE A 73 -7.55 -11.65 26.74
CA PHE A 73 -8.03 -13.04 26.76
C PHE A 73 -8.79 -13.38 28.04
N ASN A 74 -8.52 -12.70 29.16
CA ASN A 74 -9.23 -12.93 30.42
C ASN A 74 -10.68 -12.43 30.37
N HIS A 75 -10.99 -11.56 29.41
CA HIS A 75 -12.32 -10.98 29.21
C HIS A 75 -13.18 -11.79 28.22
N VAL A 76 -12.57 -12.73 27.49
CA VAL A 76 -13.28 -13.64 26.57
C VAL A 76 -13.82 -14.83 27.36
N ARG A 77 -15.14 -14.86 27.58
CA ARG A 77 -15.81 -15.90 28.36
C ARG A 77 -15.99 -17.22 27.62
N ASP A 78 -16.22 -17.13 26.31
CA ASP A 78 -16.39 -18.30 25.46
C ASP A 78 -15.04 -18.98 25.22
N VAL A 79 -14.94 -20.27 25.54
CA VAL A 79 -13.68 -21.03 25.49
C VAL A 79 -13.19 -21.19 24.05
N GLU A 80 -14.10 -21.43 23.10
CA GLU A 80 -13.72 -21.63 21.70
C GLU A 80 -13.23 -20.31 21.08
N LEU A 81 -13.91 -19.20 21.36
CA LEU A 81 -13.47 -17.88 20.91
C LEU A 81 -12.15 -17.45 21.57
N LYS A 82 -11.92 -17.83 22.83
CA LYS A 82 -10.65 -17.56 23.52
C LYS A 82 -9.49 -18.31 22.88
N GLU A 83 -9.67 -19.60 22.57
CA GLU A 83 -8.65 -20.40 21.88
C GLU A 83 -8.43 -19.94 20.44
N TRP A 84 -9.48 -19.52 19.74
CA TRP A 84 -9.34 -18.87 18.43
C TRP A 84 -8.55 -17.56 18.50
N ALA A 85 -8.83 -16.70 19.48
CA ALA A 85 -8.12 -15.44 19.68
C ALA A 85 -6.62 -15.66 20.00
N LYS A 86 -6.29 -16.68 20.81
CA LYS A 86 -4.89 -17.08 21.05
C LYS A 86 -4.17 -17.50 19.76
N LYS A 87 -4.84 -18.27 18.90
CA LYS A 87 -4.30 -18.66 17.59
C LYS A 87 -4.06 -17.44 16.71
N LEU A 88 -4.98 -16.46 16.70
CA LEU A 88 -4.77 -15.20 15.99
C LEU A 88 -3.57 -14.43 16.53
N ASN A 89 -3.43 -14.31 17.84
CA ASN A 89 -2.28 -13.64 18.45
C ASN A 89 -0.94 -14.30 18.11
N ALA A 90 -0.91 -15.64 18.00
CA ALA A 90 0.28 -16.36 17.57
C ALA A 90 0.68 -16.05 16.10
N LEU A 91 -0.26 -15.60 15.25
CA LEU A 91 0.05 -15.23 13.87
C LEU A 91 0.94 -13.99 13.77
N TRP A 92 0.98 -13.10 14.77
CA TRP A 92 1.87 -11.94 14.75
C TRP A 92 3.34 -12.33 14.58
N LYS A 93 3.76 -13.44 15.22
CA LYS A 93 5.11 -14.00 15.06
C LYS A 93 5.40 -14.46 13.63
N PHE A 94 4.38 -14.97 12.94
CA PHE A 94 4.50 -15.48 11.57
C PHE A 94 4.42 -14.37 10.52
N LEU A 95 3.66 -13.31 10.79
CA LEU A 95 3.47 -12.17 9.90
C LEU A 95 4.55 -11.10 10.04
N GLY A 96 5.42 -11.22 11.05
CA GLY A 96 6.56 -10.34 11.25
C GLY A 96 7.60 -10.43 10.15
N ARG A 97 8.06 -9.28 9.66
CA ARG A 97 9.12 -9.15 8.66
C ARG A 97 10.13 -8.13 9.13
N LYS A 98 11.40 -8.50 9.14
CA LYS A 98 12.52 -7.58 9.33
C LYS A 98 13.31 -7.52 8.04
N ILE A 99 13.51 -6.31 7.53
CA ILE A 99 14.23 -6.07 6.28
C ILE A 99 15.73 -6.09 6.59
N LYS A 100 16.51 -6.78 5.77
CA LYS A 100 17.97 -6.85 5.91
C LYS A 100 18.62 -5.48 5.66
N ASP A 101 19.74 -5.21 6.34
CA ASP A 101 20.58 -4.05 6.06
C ASP A 101 21.16 -4.04 4.64
N ASP A 102 21.21 -5.20 3.96
CA ASP A 102 21.59 -5.28 2.55
C ASP A 102 20.65 -4.46 1.65
N VAL A 103 19.36 -4.34 2.00
CA VAL A 103 18.42 -3.48 1.26
C VAL A 103 18.78 -2.01 1.44
N LYS A 104 19.21 -1.60 2.64
CA LYS A 104 19.69 -0.23 2.91
C LYS A 104 20.97 0.07 2.14
N ASN A 105 21.90 -0.88 2.10
CA ASN A 105 23.23 -0.68 1.51
C ASN A 105 23.23 -0.83 -0.02
N ASN A 106 22.30 -1.62 -0.57
CA ASN A 106 22.22 -1.92 -2.00
C ASN A 106 20.78 -1.75 -2.54
N PRO A 107 20.13 -0.57 -2.37
CA PRO A 107 18.71 -0.39 -2.66
C PRO A 107 18.36 -0.68 -4.12
N ASP A 108 19.26 -0.41 -5.06
CA ASP A 108 19.05 -0.64 -6.50
C ASP A 108 18.90 -2.12 -6.89
N LEU A 109 19.25 -3.05 -6.00
CA LEU A 109 19.07 -4.49 -6.22
C LEU A 109 17.67 -4.99 -5.83
N TYR A 110 16.88 -4.16 -5.17
CA TYR A 110 15.63 -4.54 -4.54
C TYR A 110 14.49 -3.68 -5.03
N SER A 111 13.30 -4.28 -5.13
CA SER A 111 12.07 -3.51 -5.24
C SER A 111 11.50 -3.09 -3.89
N ILE A 112 11.90 -3.74 -2.78
CA ILE A 112 11.42 -3.37 -1.44
C ILE A 112 12.12 -2.09 -0.96
N ILE A 113 11.35 -1.19 -0.35
CA ILE A 113 11.86 0.03 0.25
C ILE A 113 12.32 -0.31 1.67
N TYR A 114 13.56 0.04 2.01
CA TYR A 114 14.10 -0.20 3.34
C TYR A 114 13.36 0.63 4.39
N VAL A 115 13.05 0.00 5.52
CA VAL A 115 12.61 0.68 6.74
C VAL A 115 13.37 0.09 7.94
N PRO A 116 13.72 0.90 8.95
CA PRO A 116 14.64 0.48 10.01
C PRO A 116 14.01 -0.46 11.03
N ASN A 117 12.70 -0.37 11.28
CA ASN A 117 12.01 -1.23 12.23
C ASN A 117 11.32 -2.41 11.53
N PRO A 118 11.10 -3.55 12.22
CA PRO A 118 10.26 -4.62 11.72
C PRO A 118 8.82 -4.16 11.44
N VAL A 119 8.15 -4.87 10.53
CA VAL A 119 6.75 -4.63 10.16
C VAL A 119 5.94 -5.91 10.28
N ILE A 120 4.65 -5.78 10.54
CA ILE A 120 3.67 -6.86 10.40
C ILE A 120 2.97 -6.69 9.05
N VAL A 121 2.94 -7.74 8.23
CA VAL A 121 2.37 -7.70 6.88
C VAL A 121 1.00 -8.40 6.81
N PRO A 122 0.17 -8.13 5.79
CA PRO A 122 -1.13 -8.80 5.64
C PRO A 122 -1.03 -10.33 5.48
N GLY A 123 0.04 -10.82 4.84
CA GLY A 123 0.35 -12.23 4.69
C GLY A 123 0.16 -12.78 3.26
N GLY A 124 0.57 -14.04 3.07
CA GLY A 124 0.52 -14.71 1.76
C GLY A 124 1.46 -14.08 0.73
N ARG A 125 0.89 -13.60 -0.39
CA ARG A 125 1.65 -12.91 -1.45
C ARG A 125 2.11 -11.50 -1.05
N PHE A 126 1.50 -10.91 -0.02
CA PHE A 126 1.78 -9.57 0.48
C PHE A 126 2.89 -9.63 1.52
N ARG A 127 4.10 -9.25 1.12
CA ARG A 127 5.33 -9.41 1.91
C ARG A 127 5.92 -8.09 2.40
N GLU A 128 5.38 -6.99 1.92
CA GLU A 128 5.72 -5.62 2.33
C GLU A 128 4.64 -5.07 3.26
N PHE A 129 4.91 -3.94 3.92
CA PHE A 129 3.84 -3.19 4.56
C PHE A 129 2.83 -2.72 3.49
N TYR A 130 1.56 -2.69 3.84
CA TYR A 130 0.49 -2.01 3.08
C TYR A 130 -0.12 -0.94 3.97
N TYR A 131 -0.33 0.25 3.41
CA TYR A 131 -0.62 1.43 4.21
C TYR A 131 -1.92 1.30 5.02
N TRP A 132 -3.07 1.11 4.36
CA TRP A 132 -4.35 1.09 5.06
C TRP A 132 -4.60 -0.20 5.86
N ASP A 133 -4.03 -1.34 5.43
CA ASP A 133 -4.06 -2.61 6.17
C ASP A 133 -3.38 -2.44 7.53
N SER A 134 -2.30 -1.66 7.55
CA SER A 134 -1.52 -1.41 8.76
C SER A 134 -2.33 -0.71 9.84
N TYR A 135 -3.39 0.03 9.51
CA TYR A 135 -4.29 0.58 10.53
C TYR A 135 -4.97 -0.53 11.34
N TRP A 136 -5.54 -1.52 10.66
CA TRP A 136 -6.22 -2.65 11.32
C TRP A 136 -5.23 -3.54 12.07
N ILE A 137 -4.03 -3.72 11.51
CA ILE A 137 -2.93 -4.43 12.16
C ILE A 137 -2.53 -3.69 13.45
N VAL A 138 -2.28 -2.38 13.40
CA VAL A 138 -1.94 -1.56 14.58
C VAL A 138 -3.01 -1.70 15.66
N ARG A 139 -4.30 -1.64 15.30
CA ARG A 139 -5.40 -1.84 16.25
C ARG A 139 -5.35 -3.21 16.93
N GLY A 140 -5.05 -4.27 16.16
CA GLY A 140 -4.87 -5.62 16.68
C GLY A 140 -3.65 -5.77 17.58
N LEU A 141 -2.51 -5.21 17.18
CA LEU A 141 -1.27 -5.24 17.94
C LEU A 141 -1.39 -4.53 19.29
N LEU A 142 -2.05 -3.36 19.34
CA LEU A 142 -2.31 -2.64 20.59
C LEU A 142 -3.21 -3.45 21.55
N LEU A 143 -4.16 -4.21 21.02
CA LEU A 143 -4.99 -5.14 21.81
C LEU A 143 -4.16 -6.33 22.32
N SER A 144 -3.21 -6.80 21.52
CA SER A 144 -2.21 -7.83 21.85
C SER A 144 -1.05 -7.33 22.73
N GLU A 145 -1.12 -6.10 23.24
CA GLU A 145 -0.10 -5.47 24.10
C GLU A 145 1.26 -5.23 23.41
N MET A 146 1.31 -5.30 22.08
CA MET A 146 2.52 -5.12 21.27
C MET A 146 2.78 -3.64 20.92
N THR A 147 2.89 -2.81 21.96
CA THR A 147 2.97 -1.34 21.82
C THR A 147 4.32 -0.88 21.24
N GLU A 148 5.42 -1.59 21.51
CA GLU A 148 6.75 -1.26 20.97
C GLU A 148 6.84 -1.60 19.49
N THR A 149 6.30 -2.75 19.08
CA THR A 149 6.16 -3.12 17.67
C THR A 149 5.36 -2.06 16.91
N VAL A 150 4.24 -1.58 17.49
CA VAL A 150 3.45 -0.49 16.89
C VAL A 150 4.26 0.78 16.76
N LYS A 151 4.98 1.21 17.81
CA LYS A 151 5.82 2.40 17.77
C LYS A 151 6.84 2.33 16.63
N GLY A 152 7.51 1.18 16.46
CA GLY A 152 8.45 0.94 15.37
C GLY A 152 7.81 1.03 13.98
N MET A 153 6.61 0.44 13.79
CA MET A 153 5.87 0.56 12.54
C MET A 153 5.48 2.01 12.22
N LEU A 154 5.06 2.80 13.22
CA LEU A 154 4.75 4.22 13.03
C LEU A 154 5.99 5.04 12.67
N GLN A 155 7.13 4.75 13.31
CA GLN A 155 8.41 5.38 12.95
C GLN A 155 8.81 5.07 11.50
N ASN A 156 8.57 3.85 11.03
CA ASN A 156 8.79 3.51 9.62
C ASN A 156 7.89 4.33 8.70
N PHE A 157 6.61 4.48 9.02
CA PHE A 157 5.70 5.30 8.22
C PHE A 157 6.10 6.77 8.20
N LEU A 158 6.51 7.31 9.35
CA LEU A 158 7.02 8.67 9.45
C LEU A 158 8.29 8.87 8.62
N SER A 159 9.24 7.93 8.64
CA SER A 159 10.43 8.02 7.79
C SER A 159 10.09 7.98 6.29
N ILE A 160 9.10 7.17 5.92
CA ILE A 160 8.62 7.09 4.53
C ILE A 160 7.94 8.39 4.10
N VAL A 161 7.11 9.00 4.95
CA VAL A 161 6.55 10.34 4.66
C VAL A 161 7.65 11.38 4.55
N ASP A 162 8.68 11.29 5.39
CA ASP A 162 9.77 12.26 5.30
C ASP A 162 10.56 12.13 3.98
N GLU A 163 10.79 10.91 3.51
CA GLU A 163 11.51 10.66 2.25
C GLU A 163 10.65 10.91 1.00
N TYR A 164 9.42 10.37 0.96
CA TYR A 164 8.55 10.35 -0.23
C TYR A 164 7.48 11.46 -0.22
N GLY A 165 7.23 12.08 0.92
CA GLY A 165 6.15 13.07 1.11
C GLY A 165 4.78 12.47 1.44
N PHE A 166 4.63 11.14 1.32
CA PHE A 166 3.42 10.38 1.60
C PHE A 166 3.74 8.90 1.82
N ILE A 167 2.79 8.12 2.32
CA ILE A 167 2.97 6.67 2.43
C ILE A 167 2.48 6.00 1.14
N PRO A 168 3.34 5.25 0.40
CA PRO A 168 2.94 4.52 -0.79
C PRO A 168 1.98 3.39 -0.44
N ASN A 169 1.23 2.89 -1.44
CA ASN A 169 0.30 1.77 -1.30
C ASN A 169 0.89 0.61 -0.47
N GLY A 170 2.13 0.24 -0.79
CA GLY A 170 2.96 -0.61 0.05
C GLY A 170 4.43 -0.29 -0.09
N GLY A 171 5.27 -0.98 0.68
CA GLY A 171 6.72 -0.74 0.79
C GLY A 171 7.55 -1.20 -0.39
N ARG A 172 7.13 -0.92 -1.64
CA ARG A 172 7.85 -1.29 -2.87
C ARG A 172 7.98 -0.09 -3.80
N ILE A 173 9.09 0.02 -4.53
CA ILE A 173 9.36 1.13 -5.45
C ILE A 173 8.31 1.26 -6.55
N TYR A 174 7.66 0.18 -6.98
CA TYR A 174 6.58 0.21 -7.96
C TYR A 174 5.26 0.77 -7.41
N TYR A 175 5.18 1.03 -6.10
CA TYR A 175 4.11 1.77 -5.44
C TYR A 175 4.46 3.25 -5.20
N SER A 176 5.68 3.72 -5.49
CA SER A 176 6.15 5.08 -5.17
C SER A 176 5.40 6.24 -5.84
N MET A 177 4.45 5.96 -6.72
CA MET A 177 3.62 6.96 -7.42
C MET A 177 2.13 6.90 -7.03
N ARG A 178 1.75 6.04 -6.08
CA ARG A 178 0.38 5.93 -5.55
C ARG A 178 0.37 5.61 -4.07
N SER A 179 -0.56 6.21 -3.35
CA SER A 179 -0.75 5.97 -1.92
C SER A 179 -1.79 4.86 -1.66
N GLN A 180 -2.45 4.94 -0.53
CA GLN A 180 -3.64 4.18 -0.13
C GLN A 180 -4.51 5.06 0.78
N PRO A 181 -5.70 4.62 1.25
CA PRO A 181 -6.49 5.42 2.17
C PRO A 181 -5.66 5.96 3.35
N PRO A 182 -5.60 7.28 3.56
CA PRO A 182 -4.62 7.87 4.47
C PRO A 182 -5.04 7.75 5.92
N LEU A 183 -4.38 6.81 6.62
CA LEU A 183 -4.70 6.41 7.98
C LEU A 183 -3.53 6.58 8.96
N LEU A 184 -2.48 7.35 8.62
CA LEU A 184 -1.36 7.64 9.53
C LEU A 184 -1.81 8.33 10.83
N ILE A 185 -2.59 9.42 10.72
CA ILE A 185 -3.08 10.16 11.87
C ILE A 185 -3.92 9.26 12.81
N PRO A 186 -4.87 8.43 12.33
CA PRO A 186 -5.59 7.43 13.14
C PRO A 186 -4.73 6.39 13.80
N MET A 187 -3.71 5.91 13.09
CA MET A 187 -2.76 4.94 13.63
C MET A 187 -2.00 5.55 14.82
N ILE A 188 -1.52 6.79 14.64
CA ILE A 188 -0.83 7.55 15.68
C ILE A 188 -1.79 7.89 16.84
N GLN A 189 -3.05 8.22 16.56
CA GLN A 189 -4.09 8.41 17.57
C GLN A 189 -4.27 7.15 18.43
N SER A 190 -4.46 6.01 17.78
CA SER A 190 -4.68 4.73 18.47
C SER A 190 -3.49 4.38 19.36
N TYR A 191 -2.26 4.66 18.89
CA TYR A 191 -1.05 4.51 19.68
C TYR A 191 -1.03 5.44 20.88
N LEU A 192 -1.32 6.74 20.70
CA LEU A 192 -1.36 7.73 21.77
C LEU A 192 -2.36 7.36 22.87
N GLU A 193 -3.56 6.93 22.49
CA GLU A 193 -4.61 6.51 23.43
C GLU A 193 -4.17 5.33 24.31
N LYS A 194 -3.32 4.44 23.78
CA LYS A 194 -2.81 3.27 24.50
C LYS A 194 -1.54 3.57 25.30
N SER A 195 -0.62 4.38 24.78
CA SER A 195 0.72 4.60 25.34
C SER A 195 0.83 5.87 26.20
N ASN A 196 -0.04 6.85 26.00
CA ASN A 196 0.09 8.23 26.50
C ASN A 196 1.41 8.92 26.10
N ASP A 197 2.09 8.45 25.05
CA ASP A 197 3.35 9.03 24.54
C ASP A 197 3.09 10.33 23.76
N THR A 198 2.81 11.40 24.51
CA THR A 198 2.59 12.74 23.93
C THR A 198 3.85 13.34 23.30
N GLN A 199 5.04 12.89 23.72
CA GLN A 199 6.29 13.37 23.14
C GLN A 199 6.45 12.87 21.70
N PHE A 200 6.06 11.62 21.43
CA PHE A 200 6.02 11.08 20.07
C PHE A 200 5.21 11.95 19.10
N ILE A 201 4.09 12.53 19.55
CA ILE A 201 3.31 13.47 18.73
C ILE A 201 4.06 14.76 18.49
N LYS A 202 4.59 15.38 19.55
CA LYS A 202 5.33 16.64 19.47
C LYS A 202 6.50 16.55 18.51
N ASP A 203 7.23 15.43 18.54
CA ASP A 203 8.39 15.19 17.69
C ASP A 203 8.01 15.00 16.22
N ASN A 204 6.81 14.49 15.92
CA ASN A 204 6.45 14.01 14.58
C ASN A 204 5.28 14.74 13.91
N ILE A 205 4.68 15.74 14.57
CA ILE A 205 3.49 16.44 14.05
C ILE A 205 3.71 17.11 12.69
N HIS A 206 4.90 17.65 12.46
CA HIS A 206 5.28 18.27 11.19
C HIS A 206 5.34 17.27 10.03
N ILE A 207 5.69 16.00 10.31
CA ILE A 207 5.70 14.92 9.31
C ILE A 207 4.26 14.49 8.99
N MET A 208 3.39 14.39 10.00
CA MET A 208 1.96 14.11 9.76
C MET A 208 1.29 15.21 8.92
N GLU A 209 1.62 16.47 9.20
CA GLU A 209 1.17 17.61 8.40
C GLU A 209 1.68 17.54 6.95
N LYS A 210 2.91 17.07 6.73
CA LYS A 210 3.49 16.87 5.40
C LYS A 210 2.64 15.93 4.54
N GLU A 211 2.26 14.76 5.07
CA GLU A 211 1.38 13.83 4.35
C GLU A 211 -0.02 14.43 4.12
N PHE A 212 -0.59 15.09 5.13
CA PHE A 212 -1.88 15.76 4.97
C PHE A 212 -1.86 16.80 3.83
N ASN A 213 -0.78 17.58 3.75
CA ASN A 213 -0.57 18.56 2.70
C ASN A 213 -0.33 17.92 1.32
N TYR A 214 0.31 16.75 1.26
CA TYR A 214 0.41 15.96 0.03
C TYR A 214 -0.99 15.66 -0.54
N TRP A 215 -1.93 15.17 0.29
CA TRP A 215 -3.30 14.90 -0.13
C TRP A 215 -4.04 16.17 -0.57
N LEU A 216 -3.91 17.26 0.19
CA LEU A 216 -4.57 18.52 -0.15
C LEU A 216 -4.02 19.15 -1.43
N THR A 217 -2.75 18.94 -1.76
CA THR A 217 -2.10 19.54 -2.92
C THR A 217 -2.30 18.70 -4.17
N ASN A 218 -2.10 17.38 -4.08
CA ASN A 218 -2.01 16.50 -5.26
C ASN A 218 -3.34 15.82 -5.60
N HIS A 219 -4.21 15.61 -4.62
CA HIS A 219 -5.45 14.84 -4.80
C HIS A 219 -6.71 15.71 -4.84
N THR A 220 -6.58 17.01 -4.62
CA THR A 220 -7.73 17.91 -4.57
C THR A 220 -8.18 18.36 -5.95
N VAL A 221 -9.49 18.31 -6.17
CA VAL A 221 -10.16 18.82 -7.36
C VAL A 221 -11.37 19.70 -7.01
N MET A 222 -11.67 20.64 -7.89
CA MET A 222 -12.84 21.50 -7.79
C MET A 222 -14.02 20.91 -8.57
N VAL A 223 -15.18 20.82 -7.91
CA VAL A 223 -16.38 20.16 -8.41
C VAL A 223 -17.55 21.10 -8.39
N LYS A 224 -18.12 21.39 -9.56
CA LYS A 224 -19.34 22.19 -9.66
C LYS A 224 -20.58 21.29 -9.51
N LYS A 225 -21.48 21.65 -8.59
CA LYS A 225 -22.82 21.05 -8.48
C LYS A 225 -23.85 22.17 -8.29
N GLY A 226 -24.66 22.42 -9.33
CA GLY A 226 -25.48 23.63 -9.43
C GLY A 226 -24.59 24.87 -9.50
N ASP A 227 -24.92 25.90 -8.71
CA ASP A 227 -24.13 27.13 -8.61
C ASP A 227 -23.02 27.08 -7.56
N ARG A 228 -22.84 25.93 -6.88
CA ARG A 228 -21.83 25.76 -5.83
C ARG A 228 -20.61 25.02 -6.35
N MET A 229 -19.44 25.50 -5.91
CA MET A 229 -18.14 24.85 -6.10
C MET A 229 -17.75 24.11 -4.81
N PHE A 230 -17.38 22.86 -4.94
CA PHE A 230 -16.93 22.01 -3.84
C PHE A 230 -15.46 21.63 -4.07
N ARG A 231 -14.65 21.73 -3.01
CA ARG A 231 -13.27 21.26 -3.00
C ARG A 231 -13.27 19.83 -2.44
N LEU A 232 -12.95 18.83 -3.26
CA LEU A 232 -12.98 17.41 -2.87
C LEU A 232 -11.64 16.74 -3.16
N VAL A 233 -11.29 15.72 -2.37
CA VAL A 233 -10.11 14.86 -2.58
C VAL A 233 -10.53 13.61 -3.36
N ARG A 234 -9.70 13.14 -4.29
CA ARG A 234 -9.90 11.92 -5.07
C ARG A 234 -8.64 11.05 -5.14
N TYR A 235 -8.80 9.75 -5.30
CA TYR A 235 -7.68 8.88 -5.68
C TYR A 235 -7.25 9.15 -7.12
N PHE A 236 -5.95 9.11 -7.39
CA PHE A 236 -5.34 9.56 -8.61
C PHE A 236 -3.88 9.08 -8.76
N ASP A 237 -3.55 8.44 -9.89
CA ASP A 237 -2.19 8.08 -10.28
C ASP A 237 -2.03 8.29 -11.80
N LEU A 238 -1.07 9.13 -12.21
CA LEU A 238 -0.75 9.44 -13.61
C LEU A 238 0.56 8.82 -14.10
N SER A 239 1.14 7.87 -13.37
CA SER A 239 2.25 7.10 -13.90
C SER A 239 1.87 6.48 -15.25
N SER A 240 2.84 6.27 -16.13
CA SER A 240 2.59 5.68 -17.45
C SER A 240 2.52 4.15 -17.38
N GLY A 241 1.71 3.56 -18.24
CA GLY A 241 1.70 2.13 -18.51
C GLY A 241 1.05 1.24 -17.43
N PRO A 242 1.07 -0.09 -17.65
CA PRO A 242 0.53 -1.10 -16.75
C PRO A 242 1.18 -1.09 -15.36
N ARG A 243 0.45 -1.51 -14.33
CA ARG A 243 1.03 -1.74 -12.99
C ARG A 243 2.09 -2.84 -13.05
N PRO A 244 3.33 -2.63 -12.55
CA PRO A 244 4.37 -3.67 -12.60
C PRO A 244 3.96 -5.00 -11.95
N GLU A 245 3.27 -4.95 -10.80
CA GLU A 245 2.81 -6.12 -10.05
C GLU A 245 1.62 -6.85 -10.70
N SER A 246 1.01 -6.25 -11.73
CA SER A 246 -0.13 -6.79 -12.49
C SER A 246 0.05 -6.55 -14.00
N TYR A 247 1.30 -6.53 -14.47
CA TYR A 247 1.63 -5.99 -15.79
C TYR A 247 0.90 -6.74 -16.91
N ARG A 248 0.89 -8.08 -16.83
CA ARG A 248 0.26 -8.93 -17.84
C ARG A 248 -1.26 -8.73 -17.85
N GLU A 249 -1.86 -8.67 -16.67
CA GLU A 249 -3.30 -8.53 -16.48
C GLU A 249 -3.78 -7.20 -17.07
N ASP A 250 -3.16 -6.09 -16.65
CA ASP A 250 -3.46 -4.75 -17.13
C ASP A 250 -3.21 -4.61 -18.64
N PHE A 251 -2.07 -5.12 -19.13
CA PHE A 251 -1.74 -5.05 -20.56
C PHE A 251 -2.73 -5.82 -21.43
N GLN A 252 -3.21 -6.99 -20.97
CA GLN A 252 -4.18 -7.79 -21.71
C GLN A 252 -5.57 -7.15 -21.70
N SER A 253 -6.02 -6.62 -20.56
CA SER A 253 -7.33 -5.96 -20.47
C SER A 253 -7.38 -4.67 -21.29
N ALA A 254 -6.25 -3.98 -21.46
CA ALA A 254 -6.18 -2.76 -22.27
C ALA A 254 -6.17 -2.99 -23.80
N LYS A 255 -6.06 -4.23 -24.29
CA LYS A 255 -6.00 -4.53 -25.74
C LYS A 255 -7.25 -4.12 -26.51
N ILE A 256 -8.37 -3.95 -25.83
CA ILE A 256 -9.64 -3.52 -26.43
C ILE A 256 -9.62 -2.05 -26.86
N PHE A 257 -8.73 -1.24 -26.29
CA PHE A 257 -8.57 0.16 -26.65
C PHE A 257 -7.69 0.30 -27.90
N ARG A 258 -8.10 1.20 -28.80
CA ARG A 258 -7.47 1.33 -30.12
C ARG A 258 -6.26 2.26 -30.08
N THR A 259 -6.35 3.31 -29.27
CA THR A 259 -5.30 4.33 -29.17
C THR A 259 -4.47 4.15 -27.90
N GLU A 260 -3.20 4.53 -27.95
CA GLU A 260 -2.34 4.54 -26.75
C GLU A 260 -2.89 5.51 -25.68
N GLY A 261 -3.48 6.63 -26.08
CA GLY A 261 -4.10 7.57 -25.13
C GLY A 261 -5.26 6.95 -24.33
N GLU A 262 -6.08 6.11 -24.96
CA GLU A 262 -7.15 5.36 -24.27
C GLU A 262 -6.58 4.31 -23.31
N LYS A 263 -5.52 3.59 -23.73
CA LYS A 263 -4.84 2.60 -22.87
C LYS A 263 -4.22 3.26 -21.64
N GLU A 264 -3.53 4.38 -21.83
CA GLU A 264 -2.91 5.14 -20.74
C GLU A 264 -3.96 5.70 -19.77
N ALA A 265 -5.07 6.24 -20.29
CA ALA A 265 -6.19 6.64 -19.45
C ALA A 265 -6.75 5.46 -18.64
N TYR A 266 -6.93 4.30 -19.27
CA TYR A 266 -7.39 3.10 -18.60
C TYR A 266 -6.42 2.62 -17.51
N TYR A 267 -5.11 2.59 -17.78
CA TYR A 267 -4.11 2.23 -16.77
C TYR A 267 -4.13 3.18 -15.57
N SER A 268 -4.24 4.49 -15.80
CA SER A 268 -4.38 5.50 -14.74
C SER A 268 -5.59 5.21 -13.84
N GLU A 269 -6.72 4.84 -14.43
CA GLU A 269 -7.94 4.52 -13.68
C GLU A 269 -7.80 3.20 -12.88
N LEU A 270 -7.11 2.18 -13.42
CA LEU A 270 -6.78 0.96 -12.66
C LEU A 270 -5.90 1.25 -11.45
N LYS A 271 -4.92 2.15 -11.60
CA LYS A 271 -4.03 2.57 -10.52
C LYS A 271 -4.73 3.40 -9.46
N ALA A 272 -5.64 4.29 -9.86
CA ALA A 272 -6.51 5.02 -8.93
C ALA A 272 -7.44 4.07 -8.14
N ALA A 273 -7.93 3.00 -8.77
CA ALA A 273 -8.69 1.97 -8.06
C ALA A 273 -7.81 1.21 -7.04
N ALA A 274 -6.55 0.90 -7.37
CA ALA A 274 -5.60 0.31 -6.43
C ALA A 274 -5.24 1.26 -5.27
N GLU A 275 -5.06 2.55 -5.54
CA GLU A 275 -4.87 3.58 -4.51
C GLU A 275 -6.10 3.68 -3.58
N SER A 276 -7.29 3.35 -4.05
CA SER A 276 -8.48 3.35 -3.20
C SER A 276 -8.54 2.21 -2.17
N GLY A 277 -7.73 1.15 -2.36
CA GLY A 277 -7.81 -0.11 -1.64
C GLY A 277 -8.96 -1.04 -2.10
N TRP A 278 -9.68 -0.67 -3.16
CA TRP A 278 -10.85 -1.41 -3.66
C TRP A 278 -10.65 -1.82 -5.13
N ASP A 279 -9.52 -2.44 -5.45
CA ASP A 279 -9.19 -3.02 -6.74
C ASP A 279 -9.64 -4.49 -6.85
N PHE A 280 -10.74 -4.83 -7.51
CA PHE A 280 -11.70 -3.96 -8.19
C PHE A 280 -13.12 -4.15 -7.66
N SER A 281 -13.96 -3.12 -7.81
CA SER A 281 -15.33 -3.07 -7.31
C SER A 281 -16.26 -2.42 -8.33
N SER A 282 -17.50 -2.92 -8.43
CA SER A 282 -18.59 -2.32 -9.24
C SER A 282 -18.80 -0.82 -8.93
N ARG A 283 -18.41 -0.36 -7.74
CA ARG A 283 -18.37 1.05 -7.35
C ARG A 283 -17.67 1.95 -8.37
N TRP A 284 -16.60 1.46 -9.00
CA TRP A 284 -15.79 2.23 -9.94
C TRP A 284 -16.34 2.19 -11.38
N PHE A 285 -17.33 1.33 -11.62
CA PHE A 285 -17.93 1.10 -12.93
C PHE A 285 -19.26 1.84 -13.03
N ILE A 286 -19.25 3.02 -13.66
CA ILE A 286 -20.45 3.85 -13.84
C ILE A 286 -21.05 3.64 -15.23
N LEU A 287 -22.20 2.97 -15.29
CA LEU A 287 -23.01 2.85 -16.50
C LEU A 287 -24.10 3.92 -16.50
N ASN A 288 -24.16 4.78 -17.52
CA ASN A 288 -25.23 5.81 -17.65
C ASN A 288 -25.39 6.70 -16.40
N ALA A 289 -24.29 7.08 -15.74
CA ALA A 289 -24.31 7.81 -14.47
C ALA A 289 -25.02 7.08 -13.30
N THR A 290 -25.13 5.76 -13.38
CA THR A 290 -25.64 4.89 -12.31
C THR A 290 -24.63 3.80 -11.98
N ASN A 291 -24.48 3.44 -10.70
CA ASN A 291 -23.60 2.34 -10.25
C ASN A 291 -24.22 0.95 -10.54
N LYS A 292 -24.94 0.81 -11.66
CA LYS A 292 -25.61 -0.44 -12.07
C LYS A 292 -24.72 -1.34 -12.93
N GLY A 293 -23.40 -1.12 -12.93
CA GLY A 293 -22.45 -1.99 -13.61
C GLY A 293 -22.47 -3.39 -12.97
N VAL A 294 -22.80 -4.41 -13.76
CA VAL A 294 -22.80 -5.81 -13.32
C VAL A 294 -21.40 -6.38 -13.52
N SER A 295 -20.81 -6.92 -12.46
CA SER A 295 -19.59 -7.73 -12.53
C SER A 295 -19.98 -9.22 -12.47
N ASP A 296 -20.54 -9.74 -13.56
CA ASP A 296 -20.65 -11.20 -13.67
C ASP A 296 -19.36 -11.73 -14.30
N GLY A 297 -18.78 -12.75 -13.67
CA GLY A 297 -17.54 -13.38 -14.12
C GLY A 297 -17.76 -14.40 -15.24
N ARG A 298 -18.92 -14.40 -15.90
CA ARG A 298 -19.32 -15.39 -16.92
C ARG A 298 -20.42 -14.83 -17.83
N HIS A 299 -20.06 -13.95 -18.77
CA HIS A 299 -20.46 -13.97 -20.19
C HIS A 299 -20.19 -12.62 -20.89
N ASP A 300 -19.79 -12.73 -22.16
CA ASP A 300 -19.66 -11.69 -23.19
C ASP A 300 -18.74 -10.49 -22.92
N SER A 301 -17.46 -10.76 -23.13
CA SER A 301 -16.32 -9.82 -23.19
C SER A 301 -16.46 -8.68 -24.24
N GLU A 302 -17.48 -8.68 -25.09
CA GLU A 302 -17.69 -7.63 -26.10
C GLU A 302 -18.73 -6.56 -25.70
N GLN A 303 -19.65 -6.86 -24.78
CA GLN A 303 -20.69 -5.91 -24.34
C GLN A 303 -20.41 -5.26 -22.98
N LEU A 304 -19.71 -5.94 -22.06
CA LEU A 304 -19.36 -5.36 -20.76
C LEU A 304 -18.31 -4.23 -20.85
N LEU A 305 -17.45 -4.30 -21.87
CA LEU A 305 -16.26 -3.45 -22.00
C LEU A 305 -16.47 -2.22 -22.90
N ASN A 306 -17.47 -2.25 -23.79
CA ASN A 306 -17.92 -1.06 -24.52
C ASN A 306 -18.68 -0.07 -23.63
N GLN A 307 -18.94 -0.42 -22.38
CA GLN A 307 -19.90 0.28 -21.54
C GLN A 307 -19.31 1.03 -20.34
N LEU A 308 -18.03 0.92 -20.03
CA LEU A 308 -17.52 1.44 -18.77
C LEU A 308 -16.09 1.99 -18.92
N MET A 309 -15.85 3.13 -18.28
CA MET A 309 -14.58 3.87 -18.15
C MET A 309 -14.32 5.02 -19.15
N TYR A 310 -15.31 5.48 -19.92
CA TYR A 310 -15.20 6.78 -20.58
C TYR A 310 -15.80 7.89 -19.72
N LYS A 311 -14.90 8.58 -19.02
CA LYS A 311 -15.14 9.62 -18.01
C LYS A 311 -15.73 9.05 -16.71
N ARG A 312 -14.95 9.25 -15.63
CA ARG A 312 -15.39 9.40 -14.24
C ARG A 312 -15.28 8.15 -13.34
N ILE A 313 -14.05 7.70 -13.00
CA ILE A 313 -13.76 7.50 -11.57
C ILE A 313 -13.86 8.87 -10.92
N LYS A 314 -15.10 9.25 -10.60
CA LYS A 314 -15.37 10.47 -9.87
C LYS A 314 -16.05 10.08 -8.58
N TRP A 315 -15.35 10.38 -7.50
CA TRP A 315 -15.88 10.57 -6.16
C TRP A 315 -15.92 9.31 -5.29
N SER A 316 -14.78 8.97 -4.70
CA SER A 316 -14.73 8.64 -3.28
C SER A 316 -14.25 9.86 -2.52
N THR A 317 -15.18 10.56 -1.87
CA THR A 317 -14.80 11.60 -0.91
C THR A 317 -14.12 10.91 0.26
N VAL A 318 -12.85 11.24 0.53
CA VAL A 318 -12.22 10.95 1.82
C VAL A 318 -12.83 11.93 2.84
N ASN A 319 -14.11 11.73 3.18
CA ASN A 319 -14.85 12.57 4.13
C ASN A 319 -14.20 12.55 5.52
N TRP A 320 -13.42 11.50 5.79
CA TRP A 320 -12.79 11.22 7.07
C TRP A 320 -11.58 12.13 7.37
N LEU A 321 -10.72 12.42 6.37
CA LEU A 321 -9.55 13.32 6.53
C LEU A 321 -9.95 14.70 7.08
N THR A 322 -11.11 15.23 6.67
CA THR A 322 -11.55 16.57 7.10
C THR A 322 -12.25 16.59 8.46
N GLN A 323 -12.75 15.46 8.97
CA GLN A 323 -13.51 15.45 10.23
C GLN A 323 -12.61 15.17 11.44
N GLU A 324 -11.64 14.24 11.34
CA GLU A 324 -10.79 13.88 12.48
C GLU A 324 -9.46 14.67 12.51
N ALA A 325 -8.87 15.03 11.37
CA ALA A 325 -7.65 15.87 11.37
C ALA A 325 -7.91 17.27 11.96
N ASN A 326 -9.12 17.82 11.78
CA ASN A 326 -9.55 19.08 12.39
C ASN A 326 -9.72 19.01 13.91
N VAL A 327 -9.82 17.81 14.51
CA VAL A 327 -9.88 17.65 15.96
C VAL A 327 -8.47 17.52 16.54
N MET A 328 -7.55 16.87 15.83
CA MET A 328 -6.15 16.73 16.26
C MET A 328 -5.28 17.97 16.03
N MET A 329 -5.46 18.66 14.90
CA MET A 329 -4.63 19.82 14.53
C MET A 329 -5.17 21.15 15.07
N ASP A 330 -6.25 21.13 15.86
CA ASP A 330 -6.80 22.28 16.56
C ASP A 330 -6.28 22.32 18.01
N PRO A 331 -5.33 23.21 18.36
CA PRO A 331 -4.71 23.26 19.69
C PRO A 331 -5.71 23.50 20.82
N VAL A 332 -6.87 24.07 20.51
CA VAL A 332 -7.93 24.39 21.47
C VAL A 332 -8.78 23.14 21.80
N LYS A 333 -8.82 22.14 20.91
CA LYS A 333 -9.57 20.89 21.11
C LYS A 333 -8.70 19.70 21.54
N SER A 334 -7.40 19.73 21.26
CA SER A 334 -6.44 18.68 21.66
C SER A 334 -6.03 18.73 23.15
N GLY A 335 -6.59 19.65 23.94
CA GLY A 335 -6.29 19.77 25.37
C GLY A 335 -4.86 20.25 25.69
N LEU A 336 -4.12 20.72 24.68
CA LEU A 336 -2.74 21.19 24.80
C LEU A 336 -2.62 22.68 25.15
N SER A 337 -3.70 23.35 25.56
CA SER A 337 -3.60 24.74 26.03
C SER A 337 -2.99 24.78 27.43
N ASP A 338 -1.80 25.37 27.53
CA ASP A 338 -1.09 25.69 28.77
C ASP A 338 -2.01 26.29 29.83
N ARG A 339 -2.26 25.54 30.92
CA ARG A 339 -2.66 26.13 32.20
C ARG A 339 -1.39 26.52 32.94
N HIS A 340 -0.84 27.68 32.64
CA HIS A 340 -0.08 28.44 33.64
C HIS A 340 -0.06 29.95 33.35
N GLN A 341 -0.16 30.69 34.46
CA GLN A 341 -0.17 32.14 34.66
C GLN A 341 -1.58 32.77 34.61
N SER A 342 -2.10 33.40 35.66
CA SER A 342 -1.45 34.12 36.76
C SER A 342 -2.26 34.11 38.06
N ALA A 343 -1.53 34.16 39.18
CA ALA A 343 -1.99 34.75 40.44
C ALA A 343 -2.09 36.28 40.33
#